data_AF-A0ABD0QP41-F1
#
_entry.id   AF-A0ABD0QP41-F1
#
_cell.length_a   1.000
_cell.length_b   1.000
_cell.length_c   1.000
_cell.angle_alpha   90.00
_cell.angle_beta   90.00
_cell.angle_gamma   90.00
#
_symmetry.space_group_name_H-M   'P 1'
#
loop_
_entity.id
_entity.type
_entity.pdbx_description
1 polymer ?
#
loop_
_entity_poly.entity_id
_entity_poly.type
_entity_poly.pdbx_seq_one_letter_code
_entity_poly.pdbx_strand_id
1 'polypeptide(L)'
;ASSLPSRPLQATSHLNGKAYAAAGQAAASLHTKAILQAYQADLLKDLDKGKGLSTDKVAKLCHTTNLALRATKQIASVIGSSMAAMVVTERHLWVNLADIGLKEIYSPPFVGVNIYPYLPLHRTTY
;
A
#
# COMPACT_ATOMS: atom_id res chain seq x y z
N ALA A 1 29.67 1.01 -25.27
CA ALA A 1 30.09 1.39 -23.91
C ALA A 1 28.94 1.10 -22.96
N SER A 2 29.13 0.21 -21.98
CA SER A 2 28.16 -0.03 -20.92
C SER A 2 28.20 1.16 -19.95
N SER A 3 27.36 2.16 -20.17
CA SER A 3 27.21 3.26 -19.22
C SER A 3 26.48 2.75 -17.98
N LEU A 4 27.10 2.90 -16.81
CA LEU A 4 26.47 2.60 -15.54
C LEU A 4 25.23 3.50 -15.35
N PRO A 5 24.15 2.99 -14.72
CA PRO A 5 22.94 3.77 -14.50
C PRO A 5 23.26 5.02 -13.66
N SER A 6 22.71 6.16 -14.07
CA SER A 6 22.89 7.43 -13.38
C SER A 6 22.38 7.35 -11.93
N ARG A 7 22.95 8.16 -11.02
CA ARG A 7 22.50 8.19 -9.60
C ARG A 7 20.99 8.41 -9.45
N PRO A 8 20.33 9.27 -10.24
CA PRO A 8 18.88 9.40 -10.24
C PRO A 8 18.14 8.09 -10.58
N LEU A 9 18.64 7.36 -11.58
CA LEU A 9 18.05 6.09 -11.99
C LEU A 9 18.21 5.01 -10.90
N GLN A 10 19.33 4.99 -10.19
CA GLN A 10 19.54 4.09 -9.05
C GLN A 10 18.58 4.38 -7.88
N ALA A 11 18.35 5.66 -7.55
CA ALA A 11 17.42 6.05 -6.50
C ALA A 11 15.97 5.68 -6.83
N THR A 12 15.52 5.95 -8.06
CA THR A 12 14.21 5.54 -8.59
C THR A 12 14.04 4.02 -8.55
N SER A 13 15.06 3.26 -8.99
CA SER A 13 15.04 1.80 -8.97
C SER A 13 14.89 1.25 -7.54
N HIS A 14 15.63 1.82 -6.58
CA HIS A 14 15.54 1.43 -5.18
C HIS A 14 14.16 1.72 -4.56
N LEU A 15 13.56 2.88 -4.85
CA LEU A 15 12.21 3.23 -4.39
C LEU A 15 11.14 2.30 -4.99
N ASN A 16 11.26 1.96 -6.27
CA ASN A 16 10.39 0.96 -6.90
C ASN A 16 10.57 -0.42 -6.25
N GLY A 17 11.80 -0.82 -5.93
CA GLY A 17 12.06 -2.06 -5.20
C GLY A 17 11.33 -2.10 -3.85
N LYS A 18 11.32 -0.99 -3.09
CA LYS A 18 10.55 -0.86 -1.85
C LYS A 18 9.04 -0.95 -2.09
N ALA A 19 8.52 -0.28 -3.12
CA ALA A 19 7.11 -0.33 -3.48
C ALA A 19 6.67 -1.76 -3.83
N TYR A 20 7.46 -2.48 -4.63
CA TYR A 20 7.22 -3.88 -5.00
C TYR A 20 7.27 -4.81 -3.80
N ALA A 21 8.28 -4.68 -2.94
CA ALA A 21 8.39 -5.50 -1.73
C ALA A 21 7.19 -5.29 -0.79
N ALA A 22 6.77 -4.04 -0.59
CA ALA A 22 5.60 -3.71 0.22
C ALA A 22 4.29 -4.26 -0.39
N ALA A 23 4.13 -4.18 -1.71
CA ALA A 23 3.00 -4.79 -2.41
C ALA A 23 2.99 -6.32 -2.28
N GLY A 24 4.16 -6.97 -2.36
CA GLY A 24 4.30 -8.41 -2.12
C GLY A 24 3.93 -8.81 -0.69
N GLN A 25 4.32 -8.02 0.32
CA GLN A 25 3.89 -8.21 1.70
C GLN A 25 2.37 -8.04 1.88
N ALA A 26 1.76 -7.12 1.12
CA ALA A 26 0.30 -6.96 1.08
C ALA A 26 -0.39 -8.22 0.55
N ALA A 27 0.12 -8.77 -0.55
CA ALA A 27 -0.40 -10.00 -1.15
C ALA A 27 -0.28 -11.20 -0.20
N ALA A 28 0.86 -11.36 0.48
CA ALA A 28 1.02 -12.41 1.50
C ALA A 28 0.03 -12.25 2.66
N SER A 29 -0.16 -11.02 3.15
CA SER A 29 -1.12 -10.74 4.23
C SER A 29 -2.57 -10.96 3.78
N LEU A 30 -2.90 -10.64 2.53
CA LEU A 30 -4.20 -10.94 1.92
C LEU A 30 -4.45 -12.45 1.84
N HIS A 31 -3.43 -13.23 1.48
CA HIS A 31 -3.55 -14.69 1.46
C HIS A 31 -3.86 -15.25 2.86
N THR A 32 -3.16 -14.80 3.90
CA THR A 32 -3.50 -15.18 5.29
C THR A 32 -4.93 -14.78 5.66
N LYS A 33 -5.37 -13.58 5.27
CA LYS A 33 -6.76 -13.14 5.50
C LYS A 33 -7.77 -14.05 4.81
N ALA A 34 -7.51 -14.48 3.58
CA ALA A 34 -8.40 -15.39 2.85
C ALA A 34 -8.55 -16.74 3.56
N ILE A 35 -7.45 -17.31 4.09
CA ILE A 35 -7.50 -18.54 4.89
C ILE A 35 -8.36 -18.36 6.15
N LEU A 36 -8.18 -17.24 6.86
CA LEU A 36 -8.99 -16.93 8.05
C LEU A 36 -10.48 -16.81 7.70
N GLN A 37 -10.81 -16.15 6.59
CA GLN A 37 -12.19 -16.02 6.11
C GLN A 37 -12.80 -17.38 5.72
N ALA A 38 -12.04 -18.26 5.06
CA ALA A 38 -12.49 -19.61 4.75
C ALA A 38 -12.79 -20.42 6.03
N TYR A 39 -11.93 -20.30 7.05
CA TYR A 39 -12.16 -20.94 8.34
C TYR A 39 -13.38 -20.36 9.08
N GLN A 40 -13.58 -19.04 9.03
CA GLN A 40 -14.79 -18.41 9.58
C GLN A 40 -16.06 -18.91 8.89
N ALA A 41 -16.04 -19.04 7.56
CA ALA A 41 -17.16 -19.58 6.80
C ALA A 41 -17.44 -21.03 7.20
N ASP A 42 -16.41 -21.84 7.43
CA ASP A 42 -16.54 -23.22 7.90
C ASP A 42 -17.19 -23.31 9.29
N LEU A 43 -16.77 -22.45 10.22
CA LEU A 43 -17.38 -22.36 11.56
C LEU A 43 -18.86 -21.98 11.52
N LEU A 44 -19.26 -21.16 10.55
CA LEU A 44 -20.62 -20.66 10.38
C LEU A 44 -21.56 -21.64 9.64
N LYS A 45 -21.05 -22.73 9.05
CA LYS A 45 -21.89 -23.72 8.33
C LYS A 45 -22.98 -24.35 9.19
N ASP A 46 -22.75 -24.48 10.50
CA ASP A 46 -23.75 -25.05 11.40
C ASP A 46 -24.91 -24.08 11.67
N LEU A 47 -24.62 -22.77 11.67
CA LEU A 47 -25.64 -21.72 11.79
C LEU A 47 -26.57 -21.72 10.58
N ASP A 48 -26.00 -21.92 9.38
CA ASP A 48 -26.75 -22.05 8.12
C ASP A 48 -27.70 -23.26 8.13
N LYS A 49 -27.32 -24.35 8.81
CA LYS A 49 -28.16 -25.55 8.98
C LYS A 49 -29.24 -25.42 10.06
N GLY A 50 -29.47 -24.21 10.59
CA GLY A 50 -30.43 -23.95 11.65
C GLY A 50 -29.99 -24.42 13.04
N LYS A 51 -28.73 -24.85 13.20
CA LYS A 51 -28.15 -25.24 14.48
C LYS A 51 -27.51 -24.02 15.13
N GLY A 52 -27.86 -23.74 16.39
CA GLY A 52 -27.20 -22.67 17.14
C GLY A 52 -25.69 -22.88 17.25
N LEU A 53 -24.92 -21.79 17.36
CA LEU A 53 -23.48 -21.87 17.61
C LEU A 53 -23.22 -22.22 19.08
N SER A 54 -22.34 -23.18 19.33
CA SER A 54 -21.83 -23.42 20.67
C SER A 54 -20.92 -22.27 21.12
N THR A 55 -20.81 -22.06 22.43
CA THR A 55 -19.94 -21.03 23.03
C THR A 55 -18.48 -21.16 22.56
N ASP A 56 -17.98 -22.38 22.36
CA ASP A 56 -16.63 -22.64 21.81
C ASP A 56 -16.48 -22.14 20.36
N LYS A 57 -17.49 -22.37 19.51
CA LYS A 57 -17.48 -21.87 18.12
C LYS A 57 -17.54 -20.35 18.06
N VAL A 58 -18.33 -19.72 18.94
CA VAL A 58 -18.38 -18.26 19.06
C VAL A 58 -17.01 -17.71 19.47
N ALA A 59 -16.35 -18.31 20.47
CA ALA A 59 -15.02 -17.89 20.89
C ALA A 59 -13.98 -18.00 19.75
N LYS A 60 -14.00 -19.11 18.98
CA LYS A 60 -13.14 -19.30 17.80
C LYS A 60 -13.44 -18.29 16.69
N LEU A 61 -14.72 -17.98 16.47
CA LEU A 61 -15.14 -16.97 15.48
C LEU A 61 -14.65 -15.57 15.88
N CYS A 62 -14.79 -15.17 17.15
CA CYS A 62 -14.26 -13.90 17.64
C CYS A 62 -12.73 -13.82 17.51
N HIS A 63 -12.03 -14.89 17.89
CA HIS A 63 -10.57 -14.96 17.81
C HIS A 63 -10.06 -14.81 16.36
N THR A 64 -10.65 -15.57 15.44
CA THR A 64 -10.29 -15.54 14.00
C THR A 64 -10.63 -14.20 13.35
N THR A 65 -11.74 -13.58 13.76
CA THR A 65 -12.12 -12.22 13.32
C THR A 65 -11.09 -11.20 13.76
N ASN A 66 -10.64 -11.25 15.01
CA ASN A 66 -9.59 -10.37 15.49
C ASN A 66 -8.27 -10.58 14.71
N LEU A 67 -7.91 -11.82 14.38
CA LEU A 67 -6.75 -12.09 13.51
C LEU A 67 -6.94 -11.50 12.10
N ALA A 68 -8.12 -11.66 11.49
CA ALA A 68 -8.42 -11.13 10.17
C ALA A 68 -8.41 -9.59 10.14
N LEU A 69 -8.86 -8.95 11.23
CA LEU A 69 -8.78 -7.49 11.41
C LEU A 69 -7.33 -7.02 11.52
N ARG A 70 -6.48 -7.71 12.30
CA ARG A 70 -5.04 -7.41 12.38
C ARG A 70 -4.35 -7.58 11.03
N ALA A 71 -4.65 -8.65 10.30
CA ALA A 71 -4.16 -8.85 8.94
C ALA A 71 -4.61 -7.70 8.01
N THR A 72 -5.86 -7.25 8.11
CA THR A 72 -6.38 -6.11 7.32
C THR A 72 -5.65 -4.81 7.64
N LYS A 73 -5.41 -4.53 8.92
CA LYS A 73 -4.62 -3.37 9.34
C LYS A 73 -3.21 -3.43 8.73
N GLN A 74 -2.57 -4.60 8.77
CA GLN A 74 -1.24 -4.78 8.17
C GLN A 74 -1.28 -4.54 6.67
N ILE A 75 -2.24 -5.12 5.94
CA ILE A 75 -2.47 -4.91 4.51
C ILE A 75 -2.57 -3.42 4.18
N ALA A 76 -3.41 -2.68 4.92
CA ALA A 76 -3.57 -1.25 4.72
C ALA A 76 -2.25 -0.48 4.94
N SER A 77 -1.49 -0.83 5.97
CA SER A 77 -0.19 -0.21 6.27
C SER A 77 0.85 -0.44 5.17
N VAL A 78 0.96 -1.68 4.67
CA VAL A 78 1.95 -2.01 3.63
C VAL A 78 1.55 -1.45 2.26
N ILE A 79 0.25 -1.42 1.93
CA ILE A 79 -0.25 -0.74 0.73
C ILE A 79 0.05 0.76 0.82
N GLY A 80 -0.24 1.39 1.96
CA GLY A 80 0.08 2.80 2.17
C GLY A 80 1.57 3.10 2.02
N SER A 81 2.44 2.20 2.52
CA SER A 81 3.89 2.30 2.35
C SER A 81 4.31 2.16 0.89
N SER A 82 3.68 1.25 0.14
CA SER A 82 3.91 1.06 -1.30
C SER A 82 3.51 2.32 -2.10
N MET A 83 2.33 2.88 -1.82
CA MET A 83 1.86 4.10 -2.46
C MET A 83 2.77 5.30 -2.14
N ALA A 84 3.18 5.46 -0.88
CA ALA A 84 4.10 6.52 -0.49
C ALA A 84 5.44 6.41 -1.24
N ALA A 85 5.98 5.20 -1.38
CA ALA A 85 7.20 4.97 -2.16
C ALA A 85 7.00 5.33 -3.64
N MET A 86 5.86 4.98 -4.25
CA MET A 86 5.55 5.37 -5.63
C MET A 86 5.45 6.88 -5.82
N VAL A 87 4.79 7.61 -4.92
CA VAL A 87 4.68 9.08 -4.98
C VAL A 87 6.06 9.74 -4.88
N VAL A 88 6.93 9.24 -4.00
CA VAL A 88 8.31 9.73 -3.90
C VAL A 88 9.08 9.44 -5.19
N THR A 89 8.91 8.27 -5.80
CA THR A 89 9.50 7.96 -7.11
C THR A 89 9.04 8.93 -8.19
N GLU A 90 7.73 9.19 -8.27
CA GLU A 90 7.14 10.10 -9.27
C GLU A 90 7.69 11.52 -9.11
N ARG A 91 7.71 12.04 -7.87
CA ARG A 91 8.30 13.36 -7.58
C ARG A 91 9.78 13.41 -7.92
N HIS A 92 10.54 12.37 -7.57
CA HIS A 92 11.96 12.29 -7.87
C HIS A 92 12.19 12.30 -9.39
N LEU A 93 11.36 11.59 -10.17
CA LEU A 93 11.44 11.61 -11.63
C LEU A 93 11.17 13.02 -12.18
N TRP A 94 10.12 13.70 -11.71
CA TRP A 94 9.78 15.05 -12.16
C TRP A 94 10.87 16.08 -11.85
N VAL A 95 11.43 16.06 -10.64
CA VAL A 95 12.53 16.98 -10.27
C VAL A 95 13.76 16.75 -11.14
N ASN A 96 14.10 15.48 -11.43
CA ASN A 96 15.23 15.16 -12.29
C ASN A 96 14.98 15.54 -13.77
N LEU A 97 13.75 15.45 -14.26
CA LEU A 97 13.40 15.81 -15.65
C LEU A 97 13.26 17.32 -15.86
N ALA A 98 12.85 18.07 -14.83
CA ALA A 98 12.66 19.51 -14.92
C ALA A 98 13.97 20.33 -14.83
N ASP A 99 15.12 19.69 -14.62
CA ASP A 99 16.45 20.31 -14.40
C ASP A 99 16.46 21.37 -13.28
N ILE A 100 15.49 21.29 -12.36
CA ILE A 100 15.38 22.19 -11.22
C ILE A 100 16.36 21.68 -10.17
N GLY A 101 17.52 22.32 -10.07
CA GLY A 101 18.52 22.00 -9.05
C GLY A 101 17.90 21.93 -7.64
N LEU A 102 18.33 20.95 -6.85
CA LEU A 102 17.87 20.58 -5.50
C LEU A 102 17.81 21.70 -4.43
N LYS A 103 18.01 22.96 -4.80
CA LYS A 103 18.16 24.10 -3.89
C LYS A 103 16.85 24.74 -3.43
N GLU A 104 15.70 24.46 -4.06
CA GLU A 104 14.43 25.12 -3.70
C GLU A 104 13.23 24.18 -3.66
N ILE A 105 13.22 23.12 -2.83
CA ILE A 105 11.94 22.41 -2.61
C ILE A 105 11.79 21.99 -1.14
N TYR A 106 11.06 22.81 -0.38
CA TYR A 106 10.45 22.40 0.88
C TYR A 106 9.44 21.28 0.60
N SER A 107 9.57 20.14 1.28
CA SER A 107 8.69 18.98 1.08
C SER A 107 7.63 18.92 2.18
N PRO A 108 6.40 19.41 1.95
CA PRO A 108 5.33 19.24 2.92
C PRO A 108 4.93 17.76 3.05
N PRO A 109 4.40 17.34 4.22
CA PRO A 109 3.88 16.00 4.42
C PRO A 109 2.70 15.71 3.49
N PHE A 110 2.56 14.46 3.07
CA PHE A 110 1.53 14.00 2.15
C PHE A 110 0.13 14.06 2.80
N VAL A 111 -0.80 14.81 2.17
CA VAL A 111 -2.19 14.94 2.61
C VAL A 111 -3.14 14.61 1.43
N GLY A 112 -3.27 13.33 1.08
CA GLY A 112 -4.35 12.83 0.21
C GLY A 112 -4.06 12.69 -1.28
N VAL A 113 -5.11 12.34 -2.06
CA VAL A 113 -5.11 11.83 -3.46
C VAL A 113 -4.44 12.76 -4.48
N ASN A 114 -4.20 14.02 -4.13
CA ASN A 114 -3.57 14.97 -5.04
C ASN A 114 -2.04 14.98 -4.87
N ILE A 115 -1.36 14.30 -5.80
CA ILE A 115 0.10 14.25 -5.94
C ILE A 115 0.73 15.57 -6.44
N TYR A 116 -0.08 16.56 -6.84
CA TYR A 116 0.37 17.86 -7.37
C TYR A 116 -0.34 19.05 -6.70
N PRO A 117 0.15 19.56 -5.57
CA PRO A 117 -0.34 20.83 -5.02
C PRO A 117 0.17 22.09 -5.75
N TYR A 118 1.06 21.95 -6.76
CA TYR A 118 1.70 23.10 -7.43
C TYR A 118 1.87 22.94 -8.95
N LEU A 119 0.82 22.57 -9.69
CA LEU A 119 0.77 22.99 -11.10
C LEU A 119 0.31 24.46 -11.12
N PRO A 120 1.09 25.41 -11.67
CA PRO A 120 0.58 26.75 -11.91
C PRO A 120 -0.54 26.65 -12.95
N LEU A 121 -1.77 26.88 -12.50
CA LEU A 121 -3.02 26.99 -13.28
C LEU A 121 -3.03 28.18 -14.27
N HIS A 122 -1.88 28.67 -14.72
CA HIS A 122 -1.79 29.77 -15.68
C HIS A 122 -0.91 29.40 -16.86
N ARG A 123 -1.51 28.66 -17.80
CA ARG A 123 -1.33 28.95 -19.23
C ARG A 123 -2.51 28.43 -20.05
N THR A 124 -3.70 28.92 -19.75
CA THR A 124 -4.79 29.00 -20.74
C THR A 124 -4.82 30.42 -21.28
N THR A 125 -4.20 30.64 -22.43
CA THR A 125 -4.61 31.64 -23.43
C THR A 125 -3.74 31.49 -24.68
N TYR A 126 -4.40 31.04 -25.74
CA TYR A 126 -4.08 31.04 -27.18
C TYR A 126 -2.81 30.32 -27.66
#